data_AF-H5Y4G7-F1
#
_entry.id   AF-H5Y4G7-F1
#
_cell.length_a   1.000
_cell.length_b   1.000
_cell.length_c   1.000
_cell.angle_alpha   90.00
_cell.angle_beta   90.00
_cell.angle_gamma   90.00
#
_symmetry.space_group_name_H-M   'P 1'
#
loop_
_entity.id
_entity.type
_entity.pdbx_description
1 polymer ?
#
loop_
_entity_poly.entity_id
_entity_poly.type
_entity_poly.pdbx_seq_one_letter_code
_entity_poly.pdbx_strand_id
1 'polypeptide(L)'
;MNRFNRDLKNLIQILLKNNVPAIYPAEIARMLHCEVEMIQTILFQMVEEEKLEQAYELHCGECGEIMWVYEDPDQLDGPSFPCHGCYTQMDSITMNETVCTFYPQGNKRVVYA
;
A
#
# COMPACT_ATOMS: atom_id res chain seq x y z
N MET A 1 -8.12 -21.02 12.76
CA MET A 1 -7.59 -19.64 12.62
C MET A 1 -6.83 -19.30 13.90
N ASN A 2 -5.53 -18.96 13.80
CA ASN A 2 -4.68 -18.66 14.97
C ASN A 2 -5.17 -17.38 15.68
N ARG A 3 -4.95 -17.26 17.00
CA ARG A 3 -5.26 -16.08 17.81
C ARG A 3 -4.67 -14.81 17.20
N PHE A 4 -3.41 -14.88 16.76
CA PHE A 4 -2.74 -13.77 16.09
C PHE A 4 -3.52 -13.26 14.86
N ASN A 5 -3.99 -14.16 13.99
CA ASN A 5 -4.72 -13.77 12.77
C ASN A 5 -6.04 -13.07 13.10
N ARG A 6 -6.73 -13.53 14.14
CA ARG A 6 -7.97 -12.88 14.61
C ARG A 6 -7.67 -11.50 15.16
N ASP A 7 -6.63 -11.38 15.98
CA ASP A 7 -6.25 -10.12 16.61
C ASP A 7 -5.79 -9.10 15.53
N LEU A 8 -5.08 -9.55 14.48
CA LEU A 8 -4.72 -8.70 13.34
C LEU A 8 -5.95 -8.29 12.51
N LYS A 9 -6.86 -9.21 12.18
CA LYS A 9 -8.11 -8.86 11.49
C LYS A 9 -8.90 -7.82 12.27
N ASN A 10 -8.96 -7.94 13.59
CA ASN A 10 -9.60 -6.95 14.46
C ASN A 10 -8.88 -5.59 14.41
N LEU A 11 -7.55 -5.57 14.45
CA LEU A 11 -6.77 -4.34 14.31
C LEU A 11 -7.07 -3.65 12.98
N ILE A 12 -7.02 -4.38 11.86
CA ILE A 12 -7.31 -3.83 10.53
C ILE A 12 -8.74 -3.27 10.49
N GLN A 13 -9.73 -3.99 11.03
CA GLN A 13 -11.10 -3.48 11.11
C GLN A 13 -11.22 -2.20 11.93
N ILE A 14 -10.43 -2.04 13.00
CA ILE A 14 -10.38 -0.79 13.77
C ILE A 14 -9.77 0.33 12.91
N LEU A 15 -8.69 0.07 12.19
CA LEU A 15 -8.08 1.05 11.27
C LEU A 15 -9.08 1.50 10.20
N LEU A 16 -9.81 0.56 9.59
CA LEU A 16 -10.85 0.84 8.60
C LEU A 16 -11.98 1.70 9.19
N LYS A 17 -12.43 1.40 10.43
CA LYS A 17 -13.44 2.21 11.13
C LYS A 17 -12.97 3.62 11.46
N ASN A 18 -11.66 3.83 11.57
CA ASN A 18 -11.05 5.15 11.80
C ASN A 18 -10.73 5.89 10.50
N ASN A 19 -11.23 5.43 9.35
CA ASN A 19 -11.00 6.03 8.03
C ASN A 19 -9.52 6.14 7.66
N VAL A 20 -8.71 5.14 8.03
CA VAL A 20 -7.33 5.04 7.55
C VAL A 20 -7.36 4.92 6.02
N PRO A 21 -6.67 5.81 5.28
CA PRO A 21 -6.81 5.89 3.82
C PRO A 21 -6.14 4.72 3.10
N ALA A 22 -5.04 4.22 3.63
CA ALA A 22 -4.21 3.16 3.05
C ALA A 22 -3.58 2.31 4.16
N ILE A 23 -3.42 1.02 3.90
CA ILE A 23 -2.80 0.06 4.80
C ILE A 23 -1.52 -0.47 4.17
N TYR A 24 -0.40 -0.20 4.84
CA TYR A 24 0.93 -0.65 4.43
C TYR A 24 1.34 -1.89 5.25
N PRO A 25 1.52 -3.07 4.62
CA PRO A 25 1.91 -4.29 5.32
C PRO A 25 3.23 -4.14 6.09
N ALA A 26 4.22 -3.46 5.50
CA ALA A 26 5.53 -3.23 6.10
C ALA A 26 5.45 -2.42 7.40
N GLU A 27 4.59 -1.39 7.45
CA GLU A 27 4.40 -0.57 8.66
C GLU A 27 3.75 -1.37 9.77
N ILE A 28 2.70 -2.14 9.45
CA ILE A 28 2.03 -3.01 10.42
C ILE A 28 2.99 -4.08 10.94
N ALA A 29 3.74 -4.72 10.05
CA ALA A 29 4.75 -5.73 10.39
C ALA A 29 5.79 -5.16 11.36
N ARG A 30 6.29 -3.94 11.08
CA ARG A 30 7.22 -3.21 11.94
C ARG A 30 6.62 -2.88 13.32
N MET A 31 5.37 -2.42 13.37
CA MET A 31 4.69 -2.10 14.63
C MET A 31 4.43 -3.35 15.50
N LEU A 32 4.20 -4.49 14.86
CA LEU A 32 3.89 -5.76 15.53
C LEU A 32 5.11 -6.66 15.70
N HIS A 33 6.29 -6.24 15.25
CA HIS A 33 7.53 -7.01 15.24
C HIS A 33 7.36 -8.43 14.65
N CYS A 34 6.78 -8.50 13.46
CA CYS A 34 6.54 -9.76 12.73
C CYS A 34 6.89 -9.65 11.25
N GLU A 35 6.83 -10.78 10.53
CA GLU A 35 7.14 -10.83 9.10
C GLU A 35 6.05 -10.18 8.24
N VAL A 36 6.45 -9.47 7.20
CA VAL A 36 5.53 -8.77 6.27
C VAL A 36 4.60 -9.75 5.57
N GLU A 37 5.09 -10.94 5.19
CA GLU A 37 4.32 -11.99 4.53
C GLU A 37 3.11 -12.46 5.38
N MET A 38 3.25 -12.47 6.70
CA MET A 38 2.17 -12.84 7.60
C MET A 38 1.03 -11.81 7.57
N ILE A 39 1.38 -10.53 7.50
CA ILE A 39 0.43 -9.43 7.38
C ILE A 39 -0.26 -9.47 6.01
N GLN A 40 0.53 -9.62 4.94
CA GLN A 40 0.02 -9.71 3.57
C GLN A 40 -0.98 -10.86 3.40
N THR A 41 -0.68 -12.05 3.94
CA THR A 41 -1.60 -13.20 3.89
C THR A 41 -2.99 -12.85 4.41
N ILE A 42 -3.08 -12.07 5.49
CA ILE A 42 -4.37 -11.69 6.10
C ILE A 42 -5.05 -10.57 5.31
N LEU A 43 -4.27 -9.62 4.79
CA LEU A 43 -4.81 -8.55 3.95
C LEU A 43 -5.36 -9.09 2.63
N PHE A 44 -4.69 -10.05 1.99
CA PHE A 44 -5.20 -10.73 0.79
C PHE A 44 -6.49 -11.50 1.06
N GLN A 45 -6.61 -12.18 2.21
CA GLN A 45 -7.91 -12.76 2.60
C GLN A 45 -9.01 -11.70 2.72
N MET A 46 -8.68 -10.49 3.19
CA MET A 46 -9.64 -9.39 3.26
C MET A 46 -9.97 -8.79 1.89
N VAL A 47 -9.06 -8.90 0.91
CA VAL A 47 -9.34 -8.59 -0.50
C VAL A 47 -10.30 -9.63 -1.09
N GLU A 48 -10.07 -10.92 -0.85
CA GLU A 48 -10.99 -12.00 -1.25
C GLU A 48 -12.38 -11.85 -0.60
N GLU A 49 -12.44 -11.35 0.63
CA GLU A 49 -13.68 -11.01 1.34
C GLU A 49 -14.30 -9.66 0.89
N GLU A 50 -13.76 -9.03 -0.16
CA GLU A 50 -14.20 -7.73 -0.71
C GLU A 50 -14.19 -6.59 0.32
N LYS A 51 -13.35 -6.63 1.35
CA LYS A 51 -13.24 -5.54 2.34
C LYS A 51 -12.16 -4.52 1.98
N LEU A 52 -11.16 -4.99 1.25
CA LEU A 52 -10.02 -4.23 0.80
C LEU A 52 -9.87 -4.39 -0.69
N GLU A 53 -9.16 -3.46 -1.30
CA GLU A 53 -8.64 -3.60 -2.64
C GLU A 53 -7.13 -3.46 -2.59
N GLN A 54 -6.43 -4.30 -3.35
CA GLN A 54 -4.97 -4.22 -3.44
C GLN A 54 -4.58 -3.23 -4.54
N ALA A 55 -3.46 -2.55 -4.29
CA ALA A 55 -2.80 -1.65 -5.23
C ALA A 55 -1.30 -1.73 -5.02
N TYR A 56 -0.57 -1.19 -5.98
CA TYR A 56 0.84 -0.91 -5.86
C TYR A 56 1.05 0.59 -5.98
N GLU A 57 1.97 1.10 -5.20
CA GLU A 57 2.32 2.51 -5.18
C GLU A 57 3.79 2.67 -5.53
N LEU A 58 4.09 3.69 -6.31
CA LEU A 58 5.45 4.12 -6.54
C LEU A 58 5.75 5.33 -5.68
N HIS A 59 6.72 5.21 -4.79
CA HIS A 59 7.12 6.27 -3.87
C HIS A 59 8.41 6.92 -4.36
N CYS A 60 8.48 8.24 -4.27
CA CYS A 60 9.71 8.98 -4.52
C CYS A 60 10.79 8.56 -3.53
N GLY A 61 11.95 8.12 -4.04
CA GLY A 61 13.07 7.67 -3.20
C GLY A 61 13.70 8.78 -2.35
N GLU A 62 13.47 10.04 -2.67
CA GLU A 62 14.02 11.19 -1.95
C GLU A 62 13.07 11.74 -0.87
N CYS A 63 11.78 11.90 -1.19
CA CYS A 63 10.81 12.55 -0.29
C CYS A 63 9.70 11.62 0.21
N GLY A 64 9.59 10.39 -0.32
CA GLY A 64 8.55 9.43 0.05
C GLY A 64 7.15 9.75 -0.48
N GLU A 65 7.00 10.78 -1.33
CA GLU A 65 5.70 11.14 -1.92
C GLU A 65 5.21 10.01 -2.85
N ILE A 66 3.90 9.74 -2.82
CA ILE A 66 3.27 8.80 -3.75
C ILE A 66 3.23 9.44 -5.14
N MET A 67 4.07 8.93 -6.04
CA MET A 67 4.17 9.42 -7.41
C MET A 67 3.11 8.80 -8.32
N TRP A 68 2.75 7.53 -8.07
CA TRP A 68 1.78 6.81 -8.90
C TRP A 68 1.12 5.67 -8.13
N VAL A 69 -0.11 5.30 -8.51
CA VAL A 69 -0.86 4.16 -7.95
C VAL A 69 -1.39 3.32 -9.10
N TYR A 70 -1.16 2.01 -9.07
CA TYR A 70 -1.50 1.09 -10.14
C TYR A 70 -2.05 -0.23 -9.58
N GLU A 71 -2.81 -0.96 -10.40
CA GLU A 71 -3.45 -2.21 -9.99
C GLU A 71 -2.53 -3.42 -10.21
N ASP A 72 -1.73 -3.38 -11.28
CA ASP A 72 -0.84 -4.46 -11.69
C ASP A 72 0.60 -3.92 -11.85
N PRO A 73 1.64 -4.57 -11.27
CA PRO A 73 3.02 -4.15 -11.40
C PRO A 73 3.53 -4.10 -12.84
N ASP A 74 2.90 -4.82 -13.76
CA ASP A 74 3.22 -4.75 -15.19
C ASP A 74 2.72 -3.44 -15.84
N GLN A 75 1.86 -2.67 -15.16
CA GLN A 75 1.38 -1.33 -15.57
C GLN A 75 2.32 -0.20 -15.12
N LEU A 76 3.56 -0.50 -14.76
CA LEU A 76 4.62 0.49 -14.58
C LEU A 76 5.01 1.09 -15.94
N ASP A 77 4.08 1.79 -16.58
CA ASP A 77 4.25 2.50 -17.85
C ASP A 77 4.99 3.83 -17.63
N GLY A 78 6.15 3.78 -16.96
CA GLY A 78 6.99 4.95 -16.66
C GLY A 78 6.35 5.92 -15.66
N PRO A 79 7.06 6.34 -14.60
CA PRO A 79 6.44 7.19 -13.60
C PRO A 79 6.35 8.63 -14.09
N SER A 80 5.42 9.36 -13.46
CA SER A 80 5.33 10.81 -13.59
C SER A 80 6.61 11.46 -13.10
N PHE A 81 7.52 11.73 -14.03
CA PHE A 81 8.68 12.56 -13.79
C PHE A 81 8.38 14.00 -14.19
N PRO A 82 8.80 15.00 -13.40
CA PRO A 82 9.44 14.89 -12.07
C PRO A 82 8.43 14.58 -10.94
N CYS A 83 8.92 14.14 -9.78
CA CYS A 83 8.08 13.95 -8.59
C CYS A 83 7.35 15.24 -8.20
N HIS A 84 6.02 15.19 -8.01
CA HIS A 84 5.21 16.38 -7.72
C HIS A 84 5.48 17.04 -6.36
N GLY A 85 6.01 16.28 -5.38
CA GLY A 85 6.34 16.80 -4.05
C GLY A 85 7.63 17.62 -4.01
N CYS A 86 8.76 16.96 -4.23
CA CYS A 86 10.08 17.58 -4.17
C CYS A 86 10.56 18.20 -5.49
N TYR A 87 9.90 17.91 -6.62
CA TYR A 87 10.35 18.28 -7.97
C TYR A 87 11.76 17.75 -8.31
N THR A 88 12.24 16.75 -7.56
CA THR A 88 13.51 16.05 -7.79
C THR A 88 13.26 14.62 -8.28
N GLN A 89 14.36 13.86 -8.49
CA GLN A 89 14.46 12.60 -9.23
C GLN A 89 14.18 12.69 -10.74
N MET A 90 15.21 12.31 -11.50
CA MET A 90 15.16 12.06 -12.95
C MET A 90 15.14 10.55 -13.21
N ASP A 91 14.25 10.15 -14.12
CA ASP A 91 14.25 9.00 -15.03
C ASP A 91 14.39 7.55 -14.51
N SER A 92 14.80 7.30 -13.25
CA SER A 92 15.09 5.92 -12.82
C SER A 92 14.06 5.35 -11.84
N ILE A 93 13.15 4.50 -12.35
CA ILE A 93 12.22 3.67 -11.55
C ILE A 93 12.97 2.84 -10.51
N THR A 94 14.20 2.42 -10.80
CA THR A 94 15.03 1.62 -9.88
C THR A 94 15.39 2.35 -8.59
N MET A 95 15.24 3.68 -8.55
CA MET A 95 15.50 4.52 -7.38
C MET A 95 14.21 4.78 -6.58
N ASN A 96 13.06 4.35 -7.09
CA ASN A 96 11.76 4.56 -6.48
C ASN A 96 11.27 3.27 -5.85
N GLU A 97 10.79 3.36 -4.62
CA GLU A 97 10.27 2.19 -3.93
C GLU A 97 8.90 1.84 -4.48
N THR A 98 8.71 0.58 -4.90
CA THR A 98 7.39 0.04 -5.21
C THR A 98 6.85 -0.67 -3.97
N VAL A 99 5.71 -0.20 -3.48
CA VAL A 99 5.11 -0.70 -2.24
C VAL A 99 3.77 -1.36 -2.56
N CYS A 100 3.55 -2.54 -1.98
CA CYS A 100 2.24 -3.19 -2.00
C CYS A 100 1.35 -2.56 -0.92
N THR A 101 0.21 -2.00 -1.32
CA THR A 101 -0.68 -1.23 -0.45
C THR A 101 -2.11 -1.73 -0.56
N PHE A 102 -2.89 -1.59 0.52
CA PHE A 102 -4.28 -2.04 0.59
C PHE A 102 -5.21 -0.89 0.97
N TYR A 103 -6.23 -0.66 0.16
CA TYR A 103 -7.21 0.41 0.35
C TYR A 103 -8.54 -0.14 0.87
N PRO A 104 -9.29 0.60 1.71
CA PRO A 104 -10.68 0.27 2.00
C PRO A 104 -11.50 0.22 0.71
N GLN A 105 -12.36 -0.79 0.55
CA GLN A 105 -13.21 -0.90 -0.64
C GLN A 105 -14.07 0.36 -0.83
N GLY A 106 -14.17 0.84 -2.08
CA GLY A 106 -14.97 2.02 -2.43
C GLY A 106 -14.35 3.36 -2.04
N ASN A 107 -13.12 3.37 -1.50
CA ASN A 107 -12.37 4.60 -1.31
C ASN A 107 -11.84 5.08 -2.68
N LYS A 108 -12.14 6.32 -3.07
CA LYS A 108 -11.67 6.87 -4.35
C LYS A 108 -10.15 7.05 -4.29
N ARG A 109 -9.42 6.20 -5.01
CA ARG A 109 -7.98 6.40 -5.26
C ARG A 109 -7.83 7.67 -6.08
N VAL A 110 -6.99 8.60 -5.64
CA VAL A 110 -6.53 9.68 -6.52
C VAL A 110 -5.50 9.04 -7.44
N VAL A 111 -5.97 8.53 -8.58
CA VAL A 111 -5.09 8.14 -9.67
C VAL A 111 -4.62 9.43 -10.31
N TYR A 112 -3.36 9.79 -10.07
CA TYR A 112 -2.70 10.78 -10.92
C TYR A 112 -2.50 10.09 -12.26
N ALA A 113 -3.03 10.69 -13.32
CA ALA A 113 -2.97 10.23 -14.70
C ALA A 113 -2.08 11.17 -15.53
#